data_AF-A0AAU5AM22-F1
#
_entry.id   AF-A0AAU5AM22-F1
#
_cell.length_a   1.000
_cell.length_b   1.000
_cell.length_c   1.000
_cell.angle_alpha   90.00
_cell.angle_beta   90.00
_cell.angle_gamma   90.00
#
_symmetry.space_group_name_H-M   'P 1'
#
loop_
_entity.id
_entity.type
_entity.pdbx_description
1 polymer ?
#
loop_
_entity_poly.entity_id
_entity_poly.type
_entity_poly.pdbx_seq_one_letter_code
_entity_poly.pdbx_strand_id
1 'polypeptide(L)'
;MTSVHLQTFTAAQPPLIPATPQLGLPWALAEAQTFHLHGVSRLARTERAAAKRRAQQDAPAYLASETARLNAVRERMVAEAGQWWRALVANDEATVCQAVNSAFSDNPAAGCAVAVDGSVLSVVMRQQDLDTMPTQTAGLTPGGRPTLKNLTKRDRTLWWLTAMGSSIVATLKEGFATAPGIEAIDLAVMTRLPDTQRLGFVAYGRWTRQAIESTPWRVPEDALRFLDIGQDNACSVTTTASGNPSTTLRQLDTTRIAGLQSLLEGAQDDSSSGEPSLADLDIALGANTLPDLGAAVGDPYRIRMFAEWTQGTLSPPPVPVAPPATPTVLIPGQTLVLPEEAWQGLRVSFTFAGADADLTLFLLGNDNRVSADEDFVFYNQPSAADGSARLLGKQQEGSQTAERATVHLSALPDRVHRVAIAINMDVDTGLTCGSLTHATLDLNCVIGSSWTFRPPTDPSIRAMVITELYRHSANGNPVWKLRALGQGWADGLDGLARAYGVDVE
;
A
#
# COMPACT_ATOMS: atom_id res chain seq x y z
N MET A 1 -0.34 14.61 26.84
CA MET A 1 0.28 15.10 25.59
C MET A 1 1.80 15.14 25.67
N THR A 2 2.43 15.56 26.77
CA THR A 2 3.91 15.62 26.89
C THR A 2 4.61 14.30 27.21
N SER A 3 3.88 13.20 27.34
CA SER A 3 4.40 11.92 27.83
C SER A 3 4.04 10.72 26.95
N VAL A 4 3.49 10.96 25.76
CA VAL A 4 3.08 9.88 24.83
C VAL A 4 4.29 9.05 24.40
N HIS A 5 5.46 9.67 24.23
CA HIS A 5 6.71 9.00 23.90
C HIS A 5 7.18 7.96 24.94
N LEU A 6 6.64 7.97 26.16
CA LEU A 6 6.92 6.95 27.19
C LEU A 6 6.17 5.65 26.94
N GLN A 7 5.21 5.64 26.02
CA GLN A 7 4.55 4.42 25.57
C GLN A 7 5.56 3.48 24.88
N THR A 8 5.26 2.19 24.98
CA THR A 8 6.03 1.12 24.35
C THR A 8 5.17 0.51 23.26
N PHE A 9 5.74 0.36 22.07
CA PHE A 9 5.08 -0.24 20.93
C PHE A 9 5.68 -1.61 20.70
N THR A 10 4.82 -2.62 20.53
CA THR A 10 5.27 -3.99 20.30
C THR A 10 5.72 -4.13 18.86
N ALA A 11 6.93 -4.64 18.64
CA ALA A 11 7.42 -4.89 17.30
C ALA A 11 6.51 -5.88 16.56
N ALA A 12 6.19 -5.56 15.31
CA ALA A 12 5.36 -6.36 14.43
C ALA A 12 5.90 -7.79 14.36
N GLN A 13 4.96 -8.73 14.34
CA GLN A 13 5.25 -10.16 14.25
C GLN A 13 4.50 -10.73 13.04
N PRO A 14 4.97 -11.86 12.46
CA PRO A 14 4.23 -12.56 11.43
C PRO A 14 2.78 -12.82 11.87
N PRO A 15 1.77 -12.58 11.01
CA PRO A 15 0.38 -12.78 11.40
C PRO A 15 0.10 -14.22 11.84
N LEU A 16 -0.55 -14.38 12.99
CA LEU A 16 -0.94 -15.69 13.51
C LEU A 16 -2.30 -16.09 12.92
N ILE A 17 -2.30 -17.10 12.04
CA ILE A 17 -3.53 -17.65 11.48
C ILE A 17 -4.13 -18.70 12.44
N PRO A 18 -5.39 -18.55 12.86
CA PRO A 18 -6.03 -19.49 13.78
C PRO A 18 -6.10 -20.90 13.20
N ALA A 19 -6.05 -21.91 14.07
CA ALA A 19 -6.20 -23.30 13.67
C ALA A 19 -7.62 -23.60 13.17
N THR A 20 -7.74 -24.56 12.26
CA THR A 20 -9.04 -25.04 11.77
C THR A 20 -9.82 -25.75 12.89
N PRO A 21 -11.15 -25.60 12.92
CA PRO A 21 -11.99 -26.39 13.82
C PRO A 21 -11.80 -27.89 13.61
N GLN A 22 -11.59 -28.63 14.70
CA GLN A 22 -11.44 -30.09 14.68
C GLN A 22 -12.83 -30.74 14.66
N LEU A 23 -13.29 -31.15 13.48
CA LEU A 23 -14.56 -31.86 13.31
C LEU A 23 -14.37 -33.37 13.54
N GLY A 24 -15.30 -34.00 14.26
CA GLY A 24 -15.26 -35.43 14.57
C GLY A 24 -16.36 -36.23 13.85
N LEU A 25 -16.12 -37.52 13.62
CA LEU A 25 -17.11 -38.44 13.05
C LEU A 25 -18.44 -38.48 13.85
N PRO A 26 -18.45 -38.44 15.19
CA PRO A 26 -19.71 -38.39 15.95
C PRO A 26 -20.57 -37.15 15.62
N TRP A 27 -19.93 -35.99 15.39
CA TRP A 27 -20.62 -34.77 15.00
C TRP A 27 -21.19 -34.88 13.58
N ALA A 28 -20.37 -35.32 12.63
CA ALA A 28 -20.79 -35.50 11.23
C ALA A 28 -21.95 -36.49 11.12
N LEU A 29 -21.92 -37.57 11.91
CA LEU A 29 -23.00 -38.55 11.98
C LEU A 29 -24.29 -37.97 12.55
N ALA A 30 -24.20 -37.15 13.60
CA ALA A 30 -25.38 -36.50 14.18
C ALA A 30 -26.07 -35.55 13.18
N GLU A 31 -25.26 -34.81 12.41
CA GLU A 31 -25.77 -33.90 11.38
C GLU A 31 -26.42 -34.65 10.21
N ALA A 32 -25.74 -35.68 9.68
CA ALA A 32 -26.28 -36.56 8.64
C ALA A 32 -27.57 -37.27 9.08
N GLN A 33 -27.64 -37.72 10.34
CA GLN A 33 -28.84 -38.34 10.89
C GLN A 33 -29.99 -37.35 11.00
N THR A 34 -29.72 -36.12 11.44
CA THR A 34 -30.73 -35.06 11.55
C THR A 34 -31.34 -34.77 10.19
N PHE A 35 -30.51 -34.69 9.15
CA PHE A 35 -30.94 -34.51 7.77
C PHE A 35 -31.77 -35.69 7.25
N HIS A 36 -31.25 -36.93 7.30
CA HIS A 36 -31.92 -38.11 6.72
C HIS A 36 -33.19 -38.53 7.48
N LEU A 37 -33.30 -38.18 8.77
CA LEU A 37 -34.50 -38.44 9.56
C LEU A 37 -35.54 -37.31 9.45
N HIS A 38 -35.21 -36.20 8.79
CA HIS A 38 -36.13 -35.10 8.58
C HIS A 38 -37.35 -35.58 7.79
N GLY A 39 -38.56 -35.30 8.29
CA GLY A 39 -39.82 -35.76 7.68
C GLY A 39 -40.16 -37.24 7.86
N VAL A 40 -39.29 -38.07 8.48
CA VAL A 40 -39.57 -39.50 8.69
C VAL A 40 -40.34 -39.71 10.00
N SER A 41 -41.55 -40.27 9.90
CA SER A 41 -42.41 -40.58 11.06
C SER A 41 -41.70 -41.44 12.11
N ARG A 42 -41.96 -41.16 13.40
CA ARG A 42 -41.41 -41.95 14.53
C ARG A 42 -41.88 -43.41 14.52
N LEU A 43 -43.02 -43.70 13.88
CA LEU A 43 -43.61 -45.05 13.80
C LEU A 43 -43.09 -45.87 12.60
N ALA A 44 -42.45 -45.23 11.62
CA ALA A 44 -41.92 -45.87 10.41
C ALA A 44 -40.54 -46.53 10.66
N ARG A 45 -40.51 -47.64 11.42
CA ARG A 45 -39.27 -48.28 11.91
C ARG A 45 -38.30 -48.68 10.78
N THR A 46 -38.80 -49.22 9.68
CA THR A 46 -38.00 -49.66 8.52
C THR A 46 -37.37 -48.48 7.80
N GLU A 47 -38.14 -47.42 7.53
CA GLU A 47 -37.66 -46.19 6.90
C GLU A 47 -36.62 -45.47 7.75
N ARG A 48 -36.82 -45.40 9.06
CA ARG A 48 -35.83 -44.83 10.01
C ARG A 48 -34.53 -45.63 10.03
N ALA A 49 -34.60 -46.96 9.98
CA ALA A 49 -33.41 -47.80 9.90
C ALA A 49 -32.65 -47.59 8.57
N ALA A 50 -33.37 -47.41 7.45
CA ALA A 50 -32.76 -47.05 6.17
C ALA A 50 -32.15 -45.64 6.17
N ALA A 51 -32.80 -44.65 6.79
CA ALA A 51 -32.27 -43.30 6.96
C ALA A 51 -30.99 -43.27 7.80
N LYS A 52 -30.94 -44.01 8.93
CA LYS A 52 -29.73 -44.12 9.75
C LYS A 52 -28.56 -44.80 9.03
N ARG A 53 -28.82 -45.83 8.20
CA ARG A 53 -27.79 -46.47 7.38
C ARG A 53 -27.21 -45.51 6.33
N ARG A 54 -28.06 -44.73 5.66
CA ARG A 54 -27.62 -43.66 4.73
C ARG A 54 -26.75 -42.62 5.44
N ALA A 55 -27.18 -42.15 6.60
CA ALA A 55 -26.38 -41.22 7.41
C ALA A 55 -25.01 -41.79 7.80
N GLN A 56 -24.92 -43.09 8.14
CA GLN A 56 -23.64 -43.76 8.44
C GLN A 56 -22.73 -43.90 7.20
N GLN A 57 -23.32 -44.05 6.01
CA GLN A 57 -22.58 -44.12 4.74
C GLN A 57 -22.06 -42.74 4.32
N ASP A 58 -22.86 -41.68 4.50
CA ASP A 58 -22.53 -40.33 4.02
C ASP A 58 -21.63 -39.54 4.99
N ALA A 59 -21.77 -39.76 6.31
CA ALA A 59 -21.06 -38.98 7.32
C ALA A 59 -19.52 -38.96 7.17
N PRO A 60 -18.83 -40.07 6.83
CA PRO A 60 -17.39 -40.02 6.56
C PRO A 60 -17.01 -39.12 5.37
N ALA A 61 -17.80 -39.15 4.29
CA ALA A 61 -17.55 -38.34 3.09
C ALA A 61 -17.80 -36.85 3.37
N TYR A 62 -18.89 -36.54 4.09
CA TYR A 62 -19.18 -35.18 4.56
C TYR A 62 -18.06 -34.63 5.45
N LEU A 63 -17.62 -35.40 6.44
CA LEU A 63 -16.53 -35.02 7.34
C LEU A 63 -15.24 -34.73 6.55
N ALA A 64 -14.83 -35.65 5.68
CA ALA A 64 -13.61 -35.49 4.89
C ALA A 64 -13.67 -34.25 3.99
N SER A 65 -14.81 -34.01 3.35
CA SER A 65 -15.04 -32.84 2.49
C SER A 65 -14.95 -31.53 3.27
N GLU A 66 -15.59 -31.45 4.44
CA GLU A 66 -15.61 -30.20 5.21
C GLU A 66 -14.28 -29.92 5.90
N THR A 67 -13.60 -30.96 6.41
CA THR A 67 -12.23 -30.83 6.94
C THR A 67 -11.27 -30.36 5.85
N ALA A 68 -11.33 -30.92 4.64
CA ALA A 68 -10.50 -30.49 3.52
C ALA A 68 -10.76 -29.03 3.14
N ARG A 69 -12.04 -28.60 3.12
CA ARG A 69 -12.41 -27.21 2.83
C ARG A 69 -11.86 -26.24 3.88
N LEU A 70 -12.03 -26.54 5.17
CA LEU A 70 -11.51 -25.70 6.26
C LEU A 70 -9.98 -25.58 6.18
N ASN A 71 -9.28 -26.68 5.88
CA ASN A 71 -7.83 -26.68 5.71
C ASN A 71 -7.40 -25.83 4.50
N ALA A 72 -8.11 -25.93 3.37
CA ALA A 72 -7.83 -25.11 2.19
C ALA A 72 -8.03 -23.60 2.47
N VAL A 73 -9.05 -23.23 3.23
CA VAL A 73 -9.24 -21.84 3.68
C VAL A 73 -8.06 -21.38 4.52
N ARG A 74 -7.63 -22.20 5.49
CA ARG A 74 -6.47 -21.88 6.33
C ARG A 74 -5.19 -21.74 5.52
N GLU A 75 -4.91 -22.66 4.60
CA GLU A 75 -3.74 -22.62 3.73
C GLU A 75 -3.70 -21.33 2.91
N ARG A 76 -4.84 -20.91 2.37
CA ARG A 76 -4.97 -19.63 1.66
C ARG A 76 -4.65 -18.45 2.58
N MET A 77 -5.25 -18.40 3.77
CA MET A 77 -4.98 -17.33 4.74
C MET A 77 -3.51 -17.29 5.17
N VAL A 78 -2.87 -18.46 5.36
CA VAL A 78 -1.43 -18.56 5.66
C VAL A 78 -0.59 -18.05 4.51
N ALA A 79 -0.94 -18.38 3.26
CA ALA A 79 -0.23 -17.89 2.08
C ALA A 79 -0.36 -16.38 1.92
N GLU A 80 -1.57 -15.84 2.04
CA GLU A 80 -1.85 -14.39 1.97
C GLU A 80 -1.10 -13.63 3.07
N ALA A 81 -1.18 -14.10 4.32
CA ALA A 81 -0.45 -13.51 5.44
C ALA A 81 1.08 -13.60 5.25
N GLY A 82 1.58 -14.72 4.74
CA GLY A 82 3.00 -14.89 4.44
C GLY A 82 3.50 -14.02 3.29
N GLN A 83 2.65 -13.71 2.31
CA GLN A 83 2.96 -12.75 1.25
C GLN A 83 2.99 -11.33 1.80
N TRP A 84 1.96 -10.93 2.55
CA TRP A 84 1.89 -9.63 3.20
C TRP A 84 3.09 -9.39 4.13
N TRP A 85 3.43 -10.38 4.98
CA TRP A 85 4.57 -10.27 5.88
C TRP A 85 5.90 -10.11 5.13
N ARG A 86 6.10 -10.85 4.04
CA ARG A 86 7.31 -10.69 3.20
C ARG A 86 7.38 -9.30 2.55
N ALA A 87 6.26 -8.78 2.07
CA ALA A 87 6.19 -7.43 1.50
C ALA A 87 6.52 -6.36 2.55
N LEU A 88 5.96 -6.49 3.77
CA LEU A 88 6.26 -5.59 4.88
C LEU A 88 7.74 -5.60 5.26
N VAL A 89 8.35 -6.78 5.37
CA VAL A 89 9.79 -6.91 5.72
C VAL A 89 10.70 -6.45 4.58
N ALA A 90 10.25 -6.57 3.32
CA ALA A 90 10.97 -6.10 2.15
C ALA A 90 10.80 -4.60 1.87
N ASN A 91 10.14 -3.86 2.77
CA ASN A 91 9.86 -2.43 2.64
C ASN A 91 9.05 -2.06 1.38
N ASP A 92 8.12 -2.93 0.97
CA ASP A 92 7.16 -2.59 -0.09
C ASP A 92 6.33 -1.36 0.32
N GLU A 93 6.42 -0.28 -0.45
CA GLU A 93 5.84 1.04 -0.12
C GLU A 93 4.36 0.94 0.25
N ALA A 94 3.55 0.29 -0.59
CA ALA A 94 2.11 0.18 -0.37
C ALA A 94 1.80 -0.59 0.92
N THR A 95 2.49 -1.70 1.16
CA THR A 95 2.29 -2.54 2.35
C THR A 95 2.72 -1.80 3.63
N VAL A 96 3.88 -1.14 3.60
CA VAL A 96 4.41 -0.38 4.75
C VAL A 96 3.51 0.82 5.05
N CYS A 97 3.19 1.65 4.06
CA CYS A 97 2.33 2.82 4.28
C CYS A 97 0.95 2.40 4.79
N GLN A 98 0.35 1.32 4.25
CA GLN A 98 -0.92 0.81 4.76
C GLN A 98 -0.83 0.36 6.22
N ALA A 99 0.19 -0.44 6.56
CA ALA A 99 0.37 -0.96 7.91
C ALA A 99 0.63 0.17 8.93
N VAL A 100 1.52 1.10 8.59
CA VAL A 100 1.88 2.24 9.44
C VAL A 100 0.70 3.21 9.61
N ASN A 101 -0.03 3.52 8.53
CA ASN A 101 -1.22 4.38 8.64
C ASN A 101 -2.34 3.73 9.45
N SER A 102 -2.49 2.40 9.36
CA SER A 102 -3.42 1.67 10.22
C SER A 102 -3.01 1.77 11.69
N ALA A 103 -1.71 1.66 11.99
CA ALA A 103 -1.19 1.84 13.34
C ALA A 103 -1.39 3.28 13.85
N PHE A 104 -1.09 4.29 13.04
CA PHE A 104 -1.25 5.69 13.43
C PHE A 104 -2.70 6.15 13.64
N SER A 105 -3.69 5.34 13.26
CA SER A 105 -5.11 5.74 13.28
C SER A 105 -5.65 6.04 14.69
N ASP A 106 -5.04 5.50 15.74
CA ASP A 106 -5.43 5.74 17.14
C ASP A 106 -4.56 6.79 17.85
N ASN A 107 -3.59 7.39 17.14
CA ASN A 107 -2.68 8.37 17.72
C ASN A 107 -3.36 9.72 18.00
N PRO A 108 -2.96 10.39 19.09
CA PRO A 108 -3.46 11.73 19.42
C PRO A 108 -2.93 12.83 18.49
N ALA A 109 -1.81 12.58 17.79
CA ALA A 109 -1.33 13.43 16.71
C ALA A 109 -1.44 12.62 15.41
N ALA A 110 -2.17 13.14 14.44
CA ALA A 110 -2.39 12.45 13.18
C ALA A 110 -1.09 12.41 12.37
N GLY A 111 -0.53 11.22 12.23
CA GLY A 111 0.59 10.92 11.36
C GLY A 111 0.11 10.19 10.10
N CYS A 112 0.76 10.46 8.98
CA CYS A 112 0.55 9.75 7.73
C CYS A 112 1.91 9.37 7.13
N ALA A 113 2.13 8.07 6.94
CA ALA A 113 3.15 7.52 6.08
C ALA A 113 2.78 7.77 4.61
N VAL A 114 3.69 8.38 3.87
CA VAL A 114 3.44 8.89 2.53
C VAL A 114 4.32 8.25 1.44
N ALA A 115 5.52 7.78 1.80
CA ALA A 115 6.42 7.12 0.86
C ALA A 115 7.45 6.24 1.59
N VAL A 116 8.04 5.30 0.86
CA VAL A 116 9.17 4.49 1.31
C VAL A 116 10.24 4.49 0.23
N ASP A 117 11.46 4.87 0.60
CA ASP A 117 12.65 4.80 -0.25
C ASP A 117 13.69 3.88 0.40
N GLY A 118 13.82 2.66 -0.14
CA GLY A 118 14.70 1.63 0.42
C GLY A 118 14.34 1.26 1.86
N SER A 119 15.13 1.71 2.83
CA SER A 119 14.88 1.52 4.28
C SER A 119 14.48 2.79 5.00
N VAL A 120 14.14 3.85 4.26
CA VAL A 120 13.70 5.14 4.80
C VAL A 120 12.20 5.33 4.58
N LEU A 121 11.47 5.57 5.66
CA LEU A 121 10.04 5.87 5.64
C LEU A 121 9.83 7.38 5.75
N SER A 122 8.97 7.94 4.92
CA SER A 122 8.58 9.35 5.00
C SER A 122 7.23 9.51 5.67
N VAL A 123 7.14 10.42 6.66
CA VAL A 123 5.95 10.66 7.48
C VAL A 123 5.66 12.15 7.59
N VAL A 124 4.38 12.51 7.42
CA VAL A 124 3.87 13.86 7.72
C VAL A 124 2.96 13.80 8.93
N MET A 125 3.17 14.69 9.90
CA MET A 125 2.42 14.73 11.14
C MET A 125 1.74 16.08 11.35
N ARG A 126 0.47 16.07 11.76
CA ARG A 126 -0.28 17.24 12.20
C ARG A 126 -0.20 17.42 13.71
N GLN A 127 0.48 18.48 14.15
CA GLN A 127 0.61 18.82 15.57
C GLN A 127 -0.41 19.87 15.97
N GLN A 128 -1.05 19.70 17.14
CA GLN A 128 -2.00 20.65 17.71
C GLN A 128 -1.49 22.11 17.69
N ASP A 129 -2.39 23.07 17.42
CA ASP A 129 -2.03 24.49 17.28
C ASP A 129 -1.60 25.12 18.61
N LEU A 130 -0.54 25.93 18.59
CA LEU A 130 -0.01 26.61 19.78
C LEU A 130 -1.08 27.45 20.51
N ASP A 131 -1.98 28.09 19.75
CA ASP A 131 -3.02 28.96 20.32
C ASP A 131 -4.08 28.19 21.11
N THR A 132 -4.25 26.89 20.83
CA THR A 132 -5.18 26.01 21.55
C THR A 132 -4.61 25.47 22.86
N MET A 133 -3.32 25.70 23.13
CA MET A 133 -2.69 25.29 24.38
C MET A 133 -3.28 26.05 25.58
N PRO A 134 -3.45 25.38 26.73
CA PRO A 134 -3.94 26.02 27.95
C PRO A 134 -3.17 27.30 28.31
N THR A 135 -3.89 28.31 28.80
CA THR A 135 -3.31 29.57 29.27
C THR A 135 -2.98 29.55 30.77
N GLN A 136 -3.44 28.52 31.49
CA GLN A 136 -3.24 28.36 32.93
C GLN A 136 -2.74 26.95 33.25
N THR A 137 -1.99 26.82 34.34
CA THR A 137 -1.55 25.54 34.89
C THR A 137 -1.89 25.44 36.38
N ALA A 138 -2.09 24.22 36.86
CA ALA A 138 -2.30 23.96 38.27
C ALA A 138 -1.00 24.26 39.05
N GLY A 139 -1.14 24.90 40.20
CA GLY A 139 -0.04 25.17 41.10
C GLY A 139 -0.50 25.23 42.54
N LEU A 140 0.45 25.51 43.43
CA LEU A 140 0.17 25.76 44.83
C LEU A 140 0.46 27.23 45.16
N THR A 141 -0.40 27.79 46.01
CA THR A 141 -0.12 29.04 46.74
C THR A 141 1.01 28.80 47.75
N PRO A 142 1.67 29.86 48.27
CA PRO A 142 2.67 29.71 49.34
C PRO A 142 2.17 28.96 50.57
N GLY A 143 0.84 28.99 50.82
CA GLY A 143 0.18 28.23 51.89
C GLY A 143 -0.31 26.83 51.49
N GLY A 144 0.13 26.28 50.36
CA GLY A 144 -0.19 24.90 49.94
C GLY A 144 -1.60 24.68 49.39
N ARG A 145 -2.40 25.74 49.19
CA ARG A 145 -3.72 25.60 48.54
C ARG A 145 -3.59 25.48 47.02
N PRO A 146 -4.35 24.60 46.36
CA PRO A 146 -4.46 24.54 44.90
C PRO A 146 -4.84 25.90 44.30
N THR A 147 -4.19 26.28 43.21
CA THR A 147 -4.46 27.52 42.47
C THR A 147 -4.18 27.32 40.98
N LEU A 148 -4.73 28.20 40.14
CA LEU A 148 -4.42 28.27 38.72
C LEU A 148 -3.47 29.44 38.49
N LYS A 149 -2.30 29.17 37.92
CA LYS A 149 -1.31 30.19 37.56
C LYS A 149 -1.35 30.42 36.06
N ASN A 150 -1.40 31.69 35.65
CA ASN A 150 -1.25 32.06 34.24
C ASN A 150 0.13 31.62 33.74
N LEU A 151 0.16 30.94 32.61
CA LEU A 151 1.39 30.56 31.93
C LEU A 151 1.93 31.75 31.14
N THR A 152 3.23 31.97 31.22
CA THR A 152 3.87 32.96 30.35
C THR A 152 3.85 32.46 28.90
N LYS A 153 3.98 33.37 27.92
CA LYS A 153 4.09 32.99 26.50
C LYS A 153 5.22 31.97 26.27
N ARG A 154 6.31 32.13 27.04
CA ARG A 154 7.45 31.21 27.04
C ARG A 154 7.08 29.83 27.55
N ASP A 155 6.42 29.74 28.71
CA ASP A 155 6.04 28.44 29.29
C ASP A 155 5.04 27.70 28.40
N ARG A 156 4.10 28.43 27.77
CA ARG A 156 3.19 27.87 26.76
C ARG A 156 3.96 27.31 25.56
N THR A 157 4.95 28.04 25.05
CA THR A 157 5.76 27.59 23.91
C THR A 157 6.61 26.38 24.26
N LEU A 158 7.21 26.35 25.46
CA LEU A 158 7.97 25.20 25.94
C LEU A 158 7.07 23.98 26.11
N TRP A 159 5.88 24.14 26.71
CA TRP A 159 4.91 23.04 26.83
C TRP A 159 4.52 22.50 25.46
N TRP A 160 4.20 23.39 24.52
CA TRP A 160 3.87 23.00 23.16
C TRP A 160 5.03 22.25 22.46
N LEU A 161 6.26 22.74 22.60
CA LEU A 161 7.46 22.10 22.05
C LEU A 161 7.68 20.71 22.66
N THR A 162 7.52 20.55 23.98
CA THR A 162 7.61 19.25 24.65
C THR A 162 6.50 18.30 24.21
N ALA A 163 5.28 18.81 24.01
CA ALA A 163 4.18 18.00 23.48
C ALA A 163 4.47 17.54 22.04
N MET A 164 4.99 18.43 21.19
CA MET A 164 5.39 18.10 19.82
C MET A 164 6.51 17.06 19.80
N GLY A 165 7.60 17.26 20.57
CA GLY A 165 8.68 16.28 20.67
C GLY A 165 8.18 14.93 21.18
N SER A 166 7.23 14.93 22.12
CA SER A 166 6.60 13.70 22.62
C SER A 166 5.77 13.00 21.54
N SER A 167 5.05 13.74 20.69
CA SER A 167 4.30 13.16 19.57
C SER A 167 5.25 12.58 18.53
N ILE A 168 6.28 13.35 18.11
CA ILE A 168 7.30 12.91 17.16
C ILE A 168 7.92 11.58 17.60
N VAL A 169 8.41 11.51 18.84
CA VAL A 169 9.09 10.29 19.32
C VAL A 169 8.12 9.10 19.42
N ALA A 170 6.85 9.33 19.77
CA ALA A 170 5.85 8.27 19.77
C ALA A 170 5.59 7.75 18.34
N THR A 171 5.37 8.64 17.38
CA THR A 171 5.17 8.32 15.96
C THR A 171 6.38 7.57 15.38
N LEU A 172 7.60 7.99 15.72
CA LEU A 172 8.83 7.31 15.30
C LEU A 172 8.90 5.88 15.87
N LYS A 173 8.69 5.72 17.18
CA LYS A 173 8.70 4.41 17.84
C LYS A 173 7.67 3.46 17.25
N GLU A 174 6.47 3.96 16.99
CA GLU A 174 5.40 3.16 16.41
C GLU A 174 5.64 2.81 14.95
N GLY A 175 6.13 3.74 14.15
CA GLY A 175 6.53 3.47 12.77
C GLY A 175 7.60 2.38 12.70
N PHE A 176 8.63 2.48 13.54
CA PHE A 176 9.67 1.46 13.66
C PHE A 176 9.16 0.13 14.20
N ALA A 177 8.22 0.13 15.14
CA ALA A 177 7.61 -1.10 15.65
C ALA A 177 6.77 -1.78 14.56
N THR A 178 6.05 -1.01 13.75
CA THR A 178 5.13 -1.51 12.72
C THR A 178 5.87 -2.03 11.48
N ALA A 179 6.93 -1.35 11.06
CA ALA A 179 7.70 -1.68 9.87
C ALA A 179 9.13 -2.10 10.25
N PRO A 180 9.40 -3.41 10.45
CA PRO A 180 10.67 -3.88 11.01
C PRO A 180 11.88 -3.68 10.08
N GLY A 181 11.66 -3.60 8.76
CA GLY A 181 12.72 -3.38 7.77
C GLY A 181 13.13 -1.91 7.61
N ILE A 182 12.40 -0.97 8.22
CA ILE A 182 12.70 0.45 8.17
C ILE A 182 13.80 0.80 9.19
N GLU A 183 14.84 1.49 8.73
CA GLU A 183 16.03 1.86 9.50
C GLU A 183 16.07 3.35 9.82
N ALA A 184 15.37 4.20 9.06
CA ALA A 184 15.23 5.62 9.34
C ALA A 184 13.84 6.13 8.96
N ILE A 185 13.41 7.20 9.62
CA ILE A 185 12.16 7.91 9.30
C ILE A 185 12.48 9.38 9.08
N ASP A 186 12.06 9.89 7.91
CA ASP A 186 12.01 11.31 7.60
C ASP A 186 10.65 11.83 8.02
N LEU A 187 10.62 12.72 9.02
CA LEU A 187 9.37 13.19 9.62
C LEU A 187 9.28 14.71 9.53
N ALA A 188 8.18 15.21 8.99
CA ALA A 188 7.85 16.62 8.98
C ALA A 188 6.57 16.92 9.77
N VAL A 189 6.60 18.02 10.51
CA VAL A 189 5.52 18.44 11.40
C VAL A 189 4.92 19.74 10.91
N MET A 190 3.60 19.72 10.72
CA MET A 190 2.81 20.89 10.37
C MET A 190 1.88 21.31 11.52
N THR A 191 1.67 22.62 11.62
CA THR A 191 0.70 23.23 12.54
C THR A 191 0.18 24.54 11.97
N ARG A 192 -0.92 25.08 12.51
CA ARG A 192 -1.39 26.42 12.16
C ARG A 192 -0.50 27.47 12.80
N LEU A 193 0.13 28.31 11.98
CA LEU A 193 0.98 29.40 12.45
C LEU A 193 0.13 30.49 13.10
N PRO A 194 0.45 30.96 14.33
CA PRO A 194 -0.36 31.95 15.04
C PRO A 194 -0.56 33.26 14.28
N ASP A 195 0.49 33.73 13.59
CA ASP A 195 0.50 35.05 12.95
C ASP A 195 -0.28 35.08 11.62
N THR A 196 -0.23 33.99 10.84
CA THR A 196 -0.84 33.93 9.50
C THR A 196 -2.13 33.12 9.48
N GLN A 197 -2.39 32.32 10.51
CA GLN A 197 -3.46 31.31 10.57
C GLN A 197 -3.43 30.30 9.41
N ARG A 198 -2.30 30.21 8.70
CA ARG A 198 -2.04 29.22 7.64
C ARG A 198 -1.25 28.05 8.21
N LEU A 199 -1.40 26.89 7.58
CA LEU A 199 -0.55 25.74 7.88
C LEU A 199 0.88 26.02 7.45
N GLY A 200 1.83 25.56 8.26
CA GLY A 200 3.24 25.64 7.94
C GLY A 200 4.04 24.57 8.68
N PHE A 201 5.18 24.22 8.10
CA PHE A 201 6.13 23.32 8.71
C PHE A 201 6.88 24.02 9.83
N VAL A 202 6.89 23.37 10.99
CA VAL A 202 7.49 23.88 12.21
C VAL A 202 8.57 22.97 12.76
N ALA A 203 8.65 21.73 12.29
CA ALA A 203 9.80 20.86 12.49
C ALA A 203 9.96 19.89 11.32
N TYR A 204 11.18 19.49 11.03
CA TYR A 204 11.49 18.37 10.15
C TYR A 204 12.81 17.72 10.58
N GLY A 205 13.07 16.49 10.13
CA GLY A 205 14.37 15.85 10.27
C GLY A 205 14.33 14.37 9.92
N ARG A 206 15.51 13.74 10.01
CA ARG A 206 15.68 12.30 9.89
C ARG A 206 16.03 11.70 11.24
N TRP A 207 15.35 10.63 11.64
CA TRP A 207 15.69 9.87 12.84
C TRP A 207 15.95 8.42 12.49
N THR A 208 17.07 7.87 12.94
CA THR A 208 17.37 6.44 12.75
C THR A 208 16.74 5.60 13.85
N ARG A 209 16.40 4.35 13.52
CA ARG A 209 15.93 3.34 14.47
C ARG A 209 16.88 3.23 15.65
N GLN A 210 18.18 3.10 15.37
CA GLN A 210 19.22 2.97 16.37
C GLN A 210 19.22 4.16 17.34
N ALA A 211 19.08 5.39 16.84
CA ALA A 211 19.07 6.59 17.69
C ALA A 211 17.85 6.60 18.63
N ILE A 212 16.67 6.24 18.12
CA ILE A 212 15.43 6.21 18.90
C ILE A 212 15.43 5.08 19.95
N GLU A 213 15.87 3.88 19.57
CA GLU A 213 15.89 2.71 20.45
C GLU A 213 16.99 2.76 21.51
N SER A 214 18.14 3.39 21.23
CA SER A 214 19.23 3.54 22.20
C SER A 214 19.03 4.70 23.18
N THR A 215 18.14 5.65 22.87
CA THR A 215 17.88 6.79 23.75
C THR A 215 16.98 6.37 24.93
N PRO A 216 17.38 6.65 26.19
CA PRO A 216 16.55 6.34 27.35
C PRO A 216 15.44 7.38 27.51
N TRP A 217 14.19 6.97 27.27
CA TRP A 217 12.99 7.78 27.49
C TRP A 217 12.40 7.48 28.87
N ARG A 218 12.56 8.37 29.85
CA ARG A 218 12.16 8.12 31.24
C ARG A 218 11.21 9.17 31.80
N VAL A 219 11.40 10.43 31.39
CA VAL A 219 10.64 11.56 31.91
C VAL A 219 10.12 12.44 30.77
N PRO A 220 9.05 13.23 30.97
CA PRO A 220 8.48 14.08 29.92
C PRO A 220 9.48 15.01 29.22
N GLU A 221 10.49 15.49 29.94
CA GLU A 221 11.52 16.39 29.45
C GLU A 221 12.46 15.71 28.44
N ASP A 222 12.58 14.37 28.49
CA ASP A 222 13.38 13.62 27.53
C ASP A 222 12.85 13.79 26.11
N ALA A 223 11.55 14.11 25.93
CA ALA A 223 10.96 14.41 24.63
C ALA A 223 11.74 15.43 23.81
N LEU A 224 12.42 16.40 24.46
CA LEU A 224 13.20 17.44 23.77
C LEU A 224 14.48 16.90 23.11
N ARG A 225 14.96 15.71 23.51
CA ARG A 225 16.14 15.07 22.92
C ARG A 225 15.96 14.74 21.45
N PHE A 226 14.73 14.78 20.92
CA PHE A 226 14.48 14.62 19.48
C PHE A 226 15.30 15.60 18.63
N LEU A 227 15.58 16.80 19.16
CA LEU A 227 16.44 17.81 18.53
C LEU A 227 17.92 17.43 18.53
N ASP A 228 18.37 16.63 19.49
CA ASP A 228 19.77 16.26 19.63
C ASP A 228 20.12 15.00 18.82
N ILE A 229 19.16 14.07 18.69
CA ILE A 229 19.37 12.77 18.05
C ILE A 229 18.94 12.72 16.58
N GLY A 230 18.24 13.75 16.10
CA GLY A 230 17.82 13.85 14.70
C GLY A 230 18.95 14.34 13.80
N GLN A 231 19.09 13.76 12.61
CA GLN A 231 19.98 14.20 11.54
C GLN A 231 19.27 15.22 10.67
N ASP A 232 20.02 16.24 10.22
CA ASP A 232 19.52 17.34 9.38
C ASP A 232 18.19 17.92 9.85
N ASN A 233 18.01 17.96 11.18
CA ASN A 233 16.76 18.41 11.76
C ASN A 233 16.70 19.95 11.80
N ALA A 234 15.49 20.47 11.68
CA ALA A 234 15.20 21.87 11.92
C ALA A 234 13.93 22.00 12.74
N CYS A 235 13.89 23.03 13.58
CA CYS A 235 12.74 23.36 14.39
C CYS A 235 12.55 24.87 14.39
N SER A 236 11.29 25.30 14.23
CA SER A 236 10.91 26.70 14.28
C SER A 236 11.14 27.32 15.66
N VAL A 237 11.12 26.51 16.73
CA VAL A 237 11.43 26.98 18.08
C VAL A 237 12.93 26.87 18.30
N THR A 238 13.61 28.01 18.19
CA THR A 238 15.07 28.11 18.36
C THR A 238 15.43 28.63 19.74
N THR A 239 16.57 28.22 20.26
CA THR A 239 17.12 28.81 21.50
C THR A 239 17.75 30.16 21.19
N THR A 240 17.30 31.21 21.89
CA THR A 240 17.88 32.55 21.81
C THR A 240 19.28 32.59 22.46
N ALA A 241 20.06 33.65 22.22
CA ALA A 241 21.37 33.86 22.86
C ALA A 241 21.32 33.84 24.40
N SER A 242 20.14 34.06 24.99
CA SER A 242 19.89 34.01 26.43
C SER A 242 19.57 32.60 26.98
N GLY A 243 19.62 31.56 26.14
CA GLY A 243 19.28 30.18 26.53
C GLY A 243 17.78 29.89 26.58
N ASN A 244 16.95 30.82 26.11
CA ASN A 244 15.49 30.75 26.23
C ASN A 244 14.86 30.39 24.88
N PRO A 245 13.81 29.56 24.82
CA PRO A 245 13.12 29.24 23.58
C PRO A 245 12.47 30.49 22.97
N SER A 246 12.52 30.61 21.65
CA SER A 246 11.79 31.64 20.90
C SER A 246 10.27 31.47 21.14
N THR A 247 9.53 32.57 21.06
CA THR A 247 8.07 32.59 21.28
C THR A 247 7.27 32.85 20.00
N THR A 248 7.95 32.82 18.85
CA THR A 248 7.38 33.05 17.52
C THR A 248 7.62 31.81 16.69
N LEU A 249 6.56 31.23 16.14
CA LEU A 249 6.64 30.15 15.17
C LEU A 249 6.74 30.74 13.75
N ARG A 250 7.71 30.28 12.98
CA ARG A 250 7.96 30.66 11.59
C ARG A 250 7.93 29.42 10.73
N GLN A 251 7.42 29.56 9.51
CA GLN A 251 7.52 28.52 8.50
C GLN A 251 9.00 28.21 8.23
N LEU A 252 9.34 26.92 8.26
CA LEU A 252 10.66 26.45 7.86
C LEU A 252 10.78 26.42 6.33
N ASP A 253 11.99 26.70 5.85
CA ASP A 253 12.36 26.56 4.45
C ASP A 253 12.60 25.08 4.13
N THR A 254 11.69 24.46 3.38
CA THR A 254 11.70 23.03 3.07
C THR A 254 12.49 22.71 1.78
N THR A 255 12.99 23.72 1.07
CA THR A 255 13.75 23.55 -0.19
C THR A 255 15.09 22.83 -0.01
N ARG A 256 15.54 22.70 1.23
CA ARG A 256 16.84 22.13 1.59
C ARG A 256 16.82 20.61 1.75
N ILE A 257 15.67 19.94 1.59
CA ILE A 257 15.54 18.50 1.78
C ILE A 257 14.89 17.87 0.54
N ALA A 258 15.72 17.19 -0.25
CA ALA A 258 15.25 16.34 -1.35
C ALA A 258 14.33 15.23 -0.78
N GLY A 259 13.17 15.01 -1.39
CA GLY A 259 12.17 14.03 -0.94
C GLY A 259 11.04 14.64 -0.09
N LEU A 260 11.34 15.55 0.85
CA LEU A 260 10.29 16.30 1.56
C LEU A 260 9.58 17.26 0.61
N GLN A 261 10.35 17.84 -0.32
CA GLN A 261 9.82 18.72 -1.34
C GLN A 261 8.89 17.99 -2.32
N SER A 262 9.20 16.76 -2.73
CA SER A 262 8.31 15.95 -3.58
C SER A 262 7.03 15.51 -2.87
N LEU A 263 7.11 15.23 -1.56
CA LEU A 263 5.93 14.98 -0.70
C LEU A 263 5.07 16.23 -0.48
N LEU A 264 5.66 17.42 -0.67
CA LEU A 264 4.98 18.72 -0.60
C LEU A 264 4.46 19.20 -1.94
N GLU A 265 5.19 18.95 -3.02
CA GLU A 265 4.80 19.24 -4.40
C GLU A 265 3.56 18.42 -4.77
N GLY A 266 3.50 17.14 -4.39
CA GLY A 266 2.27 16.33 -4.49
C GLY A 266 1.10 16.78 -3.57
N ALA A 267 1.32 17.76 -2.68
CA ALA A 267 0.28 18.37 -1.84
C ALA A 267 0.08 19.88 -2.14
N GLN A 268 0.82 20.45 -3.09
CA GLN A 268 0.82 21.88 -3.44
C GLN A 268 0.57 22.14 -4.93
N ASP A 269 0.83 21.20 -5.84
CA ASP A 269 0.33 21.29 -7.21
C ASP A 269 -1.15 20.90 -7.25
N ASP A 270 -1.99 21.93 -7.10
CA ASP A 270 -2.73 22.49 -8.23
C ASP A 270 -4.13 22.99 -7.81
N SER A 271 -4.23 24.29 -7.52
CA SER A 271 -5.50 24.96 -7.20
C SER A 271 -6.45 25.14 -8.42
N SER A 272 -6.24 24.38 -9.49
CA SER A 272 -7.12 24.35 -10.66
C SER A 272 -7.54 22.95 -11.14
N SER A 273 -7.06 21.87 -10.52
CA SER A 273 -7.33 20.49 -10.96
C SER A 273 -7.61 19.50 -9.82
N GLY A 274 -8.65 19.70 -9.02
CA GLY A 274 -9.32 18.60 -8.29
C GLY A 274 -8.52 17.71 -7.31
N GLU A 275 -7.24 18.00 -7.03
CA GLU A 275 -6.33 17.24 -6.14
C GLU A 275 -6.04 17.98 -4.81
N PRO A 276 -5.61 17.27 -3.74
CA PRO A 276 -5.71 17.76 -2.35
C PRO A 276 -4.63 18.79 -1.98
N SER A 277 -5.06 19.98 -1.54
CA SER A 277 -4.24 21.04 -0.97
C SER A 277 -3.64 20.67 0.41
N LEU A 278 -2.66 21.46 0.91
CA LEU A 278 -2.25 21.42 2.33
C LEU A 278 -3.43 21.46 3.32
N ALA A 279 -4.54 22.11 2.95
CA ALA A 279 -5.76 22.12 3.76
C ALA A 279 -6.53 20.79 3.66
N ASP A 280 -6.50 20.11 2.52
CA ASP A 280 -7.07 18.77 2.34
C ASP A 280 -6.22 17.70 3.04
N LEU A 281 -4.90 17.87 3.08
CA LEU A 281 -4.00 17.04 3.90
C LEU A 281 -4.28 17.26 5.39
N ASP A 282 -4.54 18.50 5.83
CA ASP A 282 -4.96 18.81 7.21
C ASP A 282 -6.34 18.22 7.54
N ILE A 283 -7.26 18.18 6.57
CA ILE A 283 -8.53 17.47 6.71
C ILE A 283 -8.29 15.96 6.80
N ALA A 284 -7.49 15.37 5.91
CA ALA A 284 -7.22 13.93 5.87
C ALA A 284 -6.51 13.45 7.15
N LEU A 285 -5.51 14.20 7.61
CA LEU A 285 -4.84 13.98 8.90
C LEU A 285 -5.82 14.23 10.05
N GLY A 286 -6.54 15.34 10.05
CA GLY A 286 -7.46 15.72 11.14
C GLY A 286 -8.68 14.82 11.28
N ALA A 287 -9.09 14.11 10.23
CA ALA A 287 -10.32 13.34 10.21
C ALA A 287 -10.25 12.01 10.96
N ASN A 288 -9.07 11.44 11.26
CA ASN A 288 -8.90 10.10 11.88
C ASN A 288 -9.87 9.03 11.30
N THR A 289 -10.32 9.20 10.05
CA THR A 289 -11.46 8.44 9.54
C THR A 289 -10.93 7.21 8.82
N LEU A 290 -11.13 6.06 9.46
CA LEU A 290 -11.06 4.76 8.83
C LEU A 290 -11.80 4.79 7.48
N PRO A 291 -11.18 4.38 6.35
CA PRO A 291 -11.95 3.65 5.36
C PRO A 291 -12.59 2.49 6.10
N ASP A 292 -13.90 2.33 5.97
CA ASP A 292 -14.68 1.30 6.62
C ASP A 292 -14.10 -0.11 6.31
N LEU A 293 -13.14 -0.55 7.12
CA LEU A 293 -12.64 -1.94 7.16
C LEU A 293 -13.66 -2.85 7.87
N GLY A 294 -14.85 -2.32 8.21
CA GLY A 294 -15.96 -2.98 8.85
C GLY A 294 -16.92 -3.69 7.90
N ALA A 295 -16.47 -4.08 6.70
CA ALA A 295 -17.14 -5.20 6.04
C ALA A 295 -16.95 -6.42 6.96
N ALA A 296 -17.99 -6.76 7.73
CA ALA A 296 -17.99 -7.86 8.68
C ALA A 296 -17.34 -9.08 8.02
N VAL A 297 -16.07 -9.33 8.34
CA VAL A 297 -15.35 -10.51 7.87
C VAL A 297 -16.06 -11.67 8.54
N GLY A 298 -17.00 -12.28 7.82
CA GLY A 298 -17.73 -13.43 8.30
C GLY A 298 -16.73 -14.49 8.75
N ASP A 299 -17.10 -15.30 9.74
CA ASP A 299 -16.22 -16.35 10.26
C ASP A 299 -15.60 -17.15 9.10
N PRO A 300 -14.27 -17.06 8.86
CA PRO A 300 -13.63 -17.72 7.73
C PRO A 300 -13.75 -19.25 7.82
N TYR A 301 -13.97 -19.75 9.03
CA TYR A 301 -14.18 -21.17 9.31
C TYR A 301 -15.65 -21.53 9.52
N ARG A 302 -16.60 -20.70 9.05
CA ARG A 302 -18.04 -21.05 9.09
C ARG A 302 -18.25 -22.45 8.55
N ILE A 303 -18.73 -23.34 9.41
CA ILE A 303 -18.98 -24.74 9.09
C ILE A 303 -20.20 -24.83 8.16
N ARG A 304 -20.05 -25.55 7.04
CA ARG A 304 -21.18 -25.88 6.16
C ARG A 304 -21.96 -27.04 6.74
N MET A 305 -23.30 -26.92 6.79
CA MET A 305 -24.17 -27.97 7.34
C MET A 305 -24.39 -29.10 6.31
N PHE A 306 -24.81 -30.29 6.76
CA PHE A 306 -24.98 -31.45 5.88
C PHE A 306 -26.02 -31.23 4.76
N ALA A 307 -27.05 -30.43 5.03
CA ALA A 307 -28.03 -30.03 4.02
C ALA A 307 -27.40 -29.20 2.88
N GLU A 308 -26.47 -28.29 3.21
CA GLU A 308 -25.75 -27.47 2.24
C GLU A 308 -24.76 -28.33 1.43
N TRP A 309 -24.13 -29.33 2.08
CA TRP A 309 -23.25 -30.30 1.41
C TRP A 309 -24.00 -31.20 0.41
N THR A 310 -25.19 -31.68 0.78
CA THR A 310 -25.99 -32.59 -0.08
C THR A 310 -26.65 -31.91 -1.27
N GLN A 311 -27.00 -30.62 -1.17
CA GLN A 311 -27.68 -29.88 -2.25
C GLN A 311 -26.79 -29.54 -3.43
N GLY A 312 -25.47 -29.81 -3.35
CA GLY A 312 -24.58 -29.53 -4.45
C GLY A 312 -24.66 -28.07 -4.89
N THR A 313 -24.74 -27.11 -3.97
CA THR A 313 -24.24 -25.75 -4.24
C THR A 313 -22.75 -25.86 -4.46
N LEU A 314 -22.42 -26.35 -5.65
CA LEU A 314 -21.15 -26.30 -6.30
C LEU A 314 -20.84 -24.81 -6.51
N SER A 315 -20.40 -24.11 -5.45
CA SER A 315 -19.08 -23.57 -5.67
C SER A 315 -18.23 -24.81 -5.90
N PRO A 316 -17.58 -24.97 -7.08
CA PRO A 316 -16.60 -26.02 -7.21
C PRO A 316 -15.70 -25.95 -5.97
N PRO A 317 -15.07 -27.06 -5.52
CA PRO A 317 -13.93 -26.89 -4.64
C PRO A 317 -13.10 -25.75 -5.25
N PRO A 318 -12.67 -24.70 -4.50
CA PRO A 318 -11.61 -23.87 -5.03
C PRO A 318 -10.55 -24.91 -5.39
N VAL A 319 -10.31 -25.03 -6.69
CA VAL A 319 -9.38 -26.00 -7.25
C VAL A 319 -8.18 -25.96 -6.31
N PRO A 320 -7.72 -27.11 -5.74
CA PRO A 320 -6.55 -27.10 -4.87
C PRO A 320 -5.54 -26.20 -5.56
N VAL A 321 -5.17 -25.08 -4.90
CA VAL A 321 -4.47 -23.95 -5.53
C VAL A 321 -3.52 -24.58 -6.51
N ALA A 322 -3.90 -24.50 -7.79
CA ALA A 322 -3.05 -25.06 -8.82
C ALA A 322 -1.71 -24.40 -8.55
N PRO A 323 -0.60 -25.15 -8.55
CA PRO A 323 0.73 -24.56 -8.40
C PRO A 323 0.75 -23.30 -9.25
N PRO A 324 1.21 -22.17 -8.69
CA PRO A 324 0.86 -20.80 -9.08
C PRO A 324 0.46 -20.77 -10.54
N ALA A 325 -0.82 -20.52 -10.82
CA ALA A 325 -1.44 -20.71 -12.14
C ALA A 325 -0.39 -20.42 -13.20
N THR A 326 0.06 -21.47 -13.90
CA THR A 326 1.19 -21.33 -14.82
C THR A 326 0.82 -20.18 -15.74
N PRO A 327 1.60 -19.09 -15.76
CA PRO A 327 1.17 -17.88 -16.44
C PRO A 327 0.86 -18.24 -17.88
N THR A 328 -0.27 -17.74 -18.38
CA THR A 328 -0.68 -18.03 -19.74
C THR A 328 0.38 -17.43 -20.66
N VAL A 329 1.16 -18.29 -21.30
CA VAL A 329 2.23 -17.87 -22.21
C VAL A 329 1.59 -17.29 -23.47
N LEU A 330 1.85 -16.02 -23.71
CA LEU A 330 1.40 -15.33 -24.92
C LEU A 330 2.38 -15.58 -26.06
N ILE A 331 1.85 -15.67 -27.27
CA ILE A 331 2.65 -15.65 -28.51
C ILE A 331 2.54 -14.28 -29.20
N PRO A 332 3.54 -13.85 -29.97
CA PRO A 332 3.48 -12.59 -30.70
C PRO A 332 2.21 -12.47 -31.55
N GLY A 333 1.50 -11.35 -31.42
CA GLY A 333 0.23 -11.07 -32.09
C GLY A 333 -1.02 -11.60 -31.38
N GLN A 334 -0.88 -12.44 -30.34
CA GLN A 334 -2.04 -13.01 -29.63
C GLN A 334 -2.84 -11.93 -28.93
N THR A 335 -4.17 -12.04 -29.05
CA THR A 335 -5.13 -11.15 -28.38
C THR A 335 -6.10 -11.98 -27.53
N LEU A 336 -6.37 -11.54 -26.31
CA LEU A 336 -7.35 -12.15 -25.42
C LEU A 336 -8.20 -11.09 -24.70
N VAL A 337 -9.41 -11.47 -24.30
CA VAL A 337 -10.27 -10.63 -23.45
C VAL A 337 -9.81 -10.80 -22.01
N LEU A 338 -9.55 -9.69 -21.34
CA LEU A 338 -9.19 -9.70 -19.93
C LEU A 338 -10.43 -9.91 -19.07
N PRO A 339 -10.35 -10.77 -18.04
CA PRO A 339 -11.45 -10.94 -17.12
C PRO A 339 -11.62 -9.69 -16.24
N GLU A 340 -12.82 -9.46 -15.68
CA GLU A 340 -13.15 -8.22 -14.98
C GLU A 340 -12.25 -7.97 -13.75
N GLU A 341 -11.75 -9.01 -13.09
CA GLU A 341 -10.80 -8.87 -11.99
C GLU A 341 -9.48 -8.22 -12.40
N ALA A 342 -9.08 -8.34 -13.67
CA ALA A 342 -7.89 -7.65 -14.20
C ALA A 342 -8.10 -6.14 -14.27
N TRP A 343 -9.35 -5.67 -14.30
CA TRP A 343 -9.62 -4.25 -14.48
C TRP A 343 -9.35 -3.46 -13.20
N GLN A 344 -9.46 -4.11 -12.05
CA GLN A 344 -9.24 -3.48 -10.74
C GLN A 344 -7.76 -3.28 -10.41
N GLY A 345 -6.84 -3.94 -11.12
CA GLY A 345 -5.41 -3.78 -10.93
C GLY A 345 -4.58 -4.89 -11.58
N LEU A 346 -3.74 -4.48 -12.52
CA LEU A 346 -2.71 -5.31 -13.15
C LEU A 346 -1.34 -4.88 -12.64
N ARG A 347 -0.57 -5.84 -12.13
CA ARG A 347 0.86 -5.67 -11.85
C ARG A 347 1.66 -6.10 -13.06
N VAL A 348 2.38 -5.17 -13.64
CA VAL A 348 3.33 -5.38 -14.74
C VAL A 348 4.71 -5.58 -14.13
N SER A 349 5.44 -6.60 -14.57
CA SER A 349 6.85 -6.81 -14.21
C SER A 349 7.61 -7.17 -15.47
N PHE A 350 8.61 -6.37 -15.83
CA PHE A 350 9.54 -6.69 -16.90
C PHE A 350 10.88 -7.12 -16.29
N THR A 351 11.23 -8.39 -16.46
CA THR A 351 12.46 -8.97 -15.92
C THR A 351 13.46 -9.22 -17.06
N PHE A 352 14.70 -8.79 -16.86
CA PHE A 352 15.76 -8.85 -17.86
C PHE A 352 17.16 -8.91 -17.22
N ALA A 353 18.19 -9.15 -18.02
CA ALA A 353 19.60 -9.12 -17.62
C ALA A 353 20.50 -8.81 -18.83
N GLY A 354 21.80 -8.58 -18.60
CA GLY A 354 22.82 -8.42 -19.65
C GLY A 354 22.98 -6.99 -20.18
N ALA A 355 21.90 -6.21 -20.21
CA ALA A 355 21.91 -4.78 -20.49
C ALA A 355 20.83 -4.10 -19.63
N ASP A 356 20.86 -2.77 -19.57
CA ASP A 356 19.82 -2.00 -18.88
C ASP A 356 18.73 -1.55 -19.86
N ALA A 357 17.48 -1.58 -19.39
CA ALA A 357 16.31 -1.13 -20.12
C ALA A 357 15.32 -0.48 -19.14
N ASP A 358 14.54 0.49 -19.60
CA ASP A 358 13.52 1.16 -18.80
C ASP A 358 12.12 0.81 -19.29
N LEU A 359 11.19 0.65 -18.36
CA LEU A 359 9.79 0.36 -18.58
C LEU A 359 9.01 1.67 -18.69
N THR A 360 8.19 1.78 -19.72
CA THR A 360 7.45 2.98 -20.07
C THR A 360 6.02 2.62 -20.45
N LEU A 361 5.04 3.46 -20.07
CA LEU A 361 3.63 3.29 -20.39
C LEU A 361 3.11 4.49 -21.17
N PHE A 362 2.31 4.25 -22.22
CA PHE A 362 1.62 5.31 -22.95
C PHE A 362 0.10 5.10 -22.82
N LEU A 363 -0.60 6.07 -22.25
CA LEU A 363 -2.05 6.11 -22.17
C LEU A 363 -2.56 6.87 -23.40
N LEU A 364 -3.30 6.16 -24.25
CA LEU A 364 -3.58 6.60 -25.61
C LEU A 364 -5.09 6.77 -25.83
N GLY A 365 -5.43 7.86 -26.51
CA GLY A 365 -6.76 8.12 -27.02
C GLY A 365 -7.14 7.23 -28.21
N ASN A 366 -8.32 7.48 -28.78
CA ASN A 366 -8.82 6.75 -29.97
C ASN A 366 -7.97 6.98 -31.22
N ASP A 367 -7.22 8.07 -31.28
CA ASP A 367 -6.28 8.42 -32.33
C ASP A 367 -4.89 7.76 -32.15
N ASN A 368 -4.73 6.92 -31.10
CA ASN A 368 -3.46 6.35 -30.65
C ASN A 368 -2.40 7.41 -30.32
N ARG A 369 -2.82 8.56 -29.78
CA ARG A 369 -1.90 9.58 -29.25
C ARG A 369 -2.13 9.79 -27.77
N VAL A 370 -1.07 10.22 -27.07
CA VAL A 370 -1.21 10.77 -25.72
C VAL A 370 -2.02 12.07 -25.79
N SER A 371 -2.93 12.28 -24.84
CA SER A 371 -3.77 13.49 -24.83
C SER A 371 -3.15 14.62 -24.01
N ALA A 372 -2.26 14.27 -23.08
CA ALA A 372 -1.46 15.17 -22.26
C ALA A 372 -0.08 14.54 -22.01
N ASP A 373 0.90 15.35 -21.60
CA ASP A 373 2.23 14.85 -21.25
C ASP A 373 2.15 13.82 -20.10
N GLU A 374 1.21 14.02 -19.19
CA GLU A 374 0.86 13.16 -18.05
C GLU A 374 0.45 11.73 -18.47
N ASP A 375 -0.03 11.55 -19.69
CA ASP A 375 -0.43 10.25 -20.23
C ASP A 375 0.80 9.45 -20.74
N PHE A 376 2.01 10.00 -20.65
CA PHE A 376 3.30 9.34 -20.92
C PHE A 376 4.02 9.04 -19.59
N VAL A 377 3.99 7.78 -19.14
CA VAL A 377 4.56 7.38 -17.84
C VAL A 377 5.94 6.74 -18.05
N PHE A 378 6.97 7.36 -17.49
CA PHE A 378 8.38 6.94 -17.59
C PHE A 378 9.13 7.33 -16.30
N TYR A 379 10.42 7.03 -16.19
CA TYR A 379 11.14 7.19 -14.91
C TYR A 379 11.10 8.61 -14.30
N ASN A 380 11.09 9.69 -15.10
CA ASN A 380 10.94 11.07 -14.59
C ASN A 380 9.48 11.49 -14.35
N GLN A 381 8.53 10.73 -14.87
CA GLN A 381 7.10 10.93 -14.64
C GLN A 381 6.46 9.58 -14.32
N PRO A 382 6.67 9.08 -13.10
CA PRO A 382 6.39 7.68 -12.77
C PRO A 382 4.90 7.39 -12.57
N SER A 383 4.00 8.36 -12.71
CA SER A 383 2.55 8.15 -12.59
C SER A 383 1.79 8.96 -13.64
N ALA A 384 0.67 8.40 -14.11
CA ALA A 384 -0.36 9.16 -14.79
C ALA A 384 -1.10 10.07 -13.79
N ALA A 385 -1.70 11.15 -14.32
CA ALA A 385 -2.41 12.20 -13.58
C ALA A 385 -3.41 11.70 -12.52
N ASP A 386 -4.10 10.61 -12.85
CA ASP A 386 -5.20 10.05 -12.07
C ASP A 386 -4.79 8.83 -11.22
N GLY A 387 -3.49 8.52 -11.19
CA GLY A 387 -2.96 7.33 -10.52
C GLY A 387 -3.38 5.99 -11.15
N SER A 388 -4.06 6.02 -12.31
CA SER A 388 -4.53 4.80 -12.99
C SER A 388 -3.38 3.96 -13.56
N ALA A 389 -2.21 4.55 -13.78
CA ALA A 389 -1.00 3.86 -14.18
C ALA A 389 0.21 4.44 -13.43
N ARG A 390 1.07 3.59 -12.86
CA ARG A 390 2.25 4.02 -12.09
C ARG A 390 3.40 3.04 -12.25
N LEU A 391 4.61 3.55 -12.47
CA LEU A 391 5.87 2.82 -12.33
C LEU A 391 6.23 2.70 -10.86
N LEU A 392 6.59 1.49 -10.44
CA LEU A 392 7.05 1.16 -9.08
C LEU A 392 8.58 1.14 -8.96
N GLY A 393 9.28 1.43 -10.06
CA GLY A 393 10.73 1.45 -10.13
C GLY A 393 11.37 0.11 -10.44
N LYS A 394 12.70 0.16 -10.45
CA LYS A 394 13.61 -0.92 -10.86
C LYS A 394 14.24 -1.56 -9.62
N GLN A 395 14.19 -2.88 -9.53
CA GLN A 395 14.73 -3.65 -8.40
C GLN A 395 15.64 -4.78 -8.89
N GLN A 396 16.77 -4.97 -8.21
CA GLN A 396 17.68 -6.07 -8.50
C GLN A 396 17.22 -7.38 -7.85
N GLU A 397 17.04 -8.40 -8.67
CA GLU A 397 16.63 -9.76 -8.30
C GLU A 397 17.73 -10.76 -8.65
N GLY A 398 18.75 -10.83 -7.78
CA GLY A 398 19.92 -11.68 -8.00
C GLY A 398 20.75 -11.21 -9.20
N SER A 399 20.81 -12.01 -10.26
CA SER A 399 21.50 -11.67 -11.52
C SER A 399 20.60 -10.99 -12.56
N GLN A 400 19.32 -10.81 -12.25
CA GLN A 400 18.34 -10.16 -13.11
C GLN A 400 17.92 -8.82 -12.50
N THR A 401 17.41 -7.94 -13.34
CA THR A 401 16.76 -6.69 -12.99
C THR A 401 15.27 -6.87 -13.28
N ALA A 402 14.40 -6.43 -12.37
CA ALA A 402 12.95 -6.41 -12.55
C ALA A 402 12.44 -4.98 -12.41
N GLU A 403 11.72 -4.51 -13.41
CA GLU A 403 11.10 -3.19 -13.41
C GLU A 403 9.58 -3.33 -13.43
N ARG A 404 8.90 -2.61 -12.56
CA ARG A 404 7.48 -2.89 -12.25
C ARG A 404 6.59 -1.69 -12.45
N ALA A 405 5.33 -1.97 -12.76
CA ALA A 405 4.28 -0.99 -12.86
C ALA A 405 2.93 -1.54 -12.38
N THR A 406 1.99 -0.64 -12.09
CA THR A 406 0.58 -0.94 -11.82
C THR A 406 -0.30 -0.24 -12.83
N VAL A 407 -1.34 -0.92 -13.31
CA VAL A 407 -2.38 -0.34 -14.18
C VAL A 407 -3.77 -0.73 -13.68
N HIS A 408 -4.59 0.27 -13.35
CA HIS A 408 -5.98 0.16 -12.90
C HIS A 408 -6.92 0.52 -14.04
N LEU A 409 -7.30 -0.47 -14.87
CA LEU A 409 -8.10 -0.23 -16.06
C LEU A 409 -9.51 0.32 -15.79
N SER A 410 -10.07 0.04 -14.61
CA SER A 410 -11.36 0.58 -14.16
C SER A 410 -11.28 2.05 -13.74
N ALA A 411 -10.09 2.53 -13.37
CA ALA A 411 -9.83 3.92 -12.99
C ALA A 411 -9.41 4.79 -14.19
N LEU A 412 -9.07 4.17 -15.34
CA LEU A 412 -8.70 4.91 -16.53
C LEU A 412 -9.85 5.81 -17.01
N PRO A 413 -9.57 7.09 -17.34
CA PRO A 413 -10.55 8.01 -17.89
C PRO A 413 -11.16 7.46 -19.17
N ASP A 414 -12.40 7.86 -19.46
CA ASP A 414 -13.09 7.41 -20.67
C ASP A 414 -12.37 7.85 -21.96
N ARG A 415 -11.56 8.92 -21.90
CA ARG A 415 -10.71 9.34 -23.03
C ARG A 415 -9.60 8.32 -23.37
N VAL A 416 -9.15 7.51 -22.40
CA VAL A 416 -8.08 6.54 -22.59
C VAL A 416 -8.66 5.24 -23.10
N HIS A 417 -8.32 4.91 -24.35
CA HIS A 417 -8.81 3.74 -25.05
C HIS A 417 -7.76 2.63 -25.16
N ARG A 418 -6.47 2.95 -25.00
CA ARG A 418 -5.37 1.99 -25.06
C ARG A 418 -4.27 2.36 -24.07
N VAL A 419 -3.61 1.37 -23.50
CA VAL A 419 -2.36 1.51 -22.74
C VAL A 419 -1.30 0.67 -23.43
N ALA A 420 -0.26 1.29 -23.98
CA ALA A 420 0.88 0.60 -24.55
C ALA A 420 1.97 0.43 -23.47
N ILE A 421 2.42 -0.80 -23.26
CA ILE A 421 3.49 -1.15 -22.32
C ILE A 421 4.75 -1.39 -23.14
N ALA A 422 5.75 -0.53 -22.96
CA ALA A 422 6.95 -0.49 -23.77
C ALA A 422 8.22 -0.54 -22.92
N ILE A 423 9.32 -0.91 -23.57
CA ILE A 423 10.67 -0.78 -23.02
C ILE A 423 11.54 0.07 -23.93
N ASN A 424 12.54 0.71 -23.36
CA ASN A 424 13.58 1.44 -24.10
C ASN A 424 14.97 1.12 -23.53
N MET A 425 15.96 1.06 -24.40
CA MET A 425 17.36 0.90 -24.02
C MET A 425 17.96 2.25 -23.67
N ASP A 426 18.92 2.26 -22.75
CA ASP A 426 19.71 3.46 -22.46
C ASP A 426 20.46 3.93 -23.72
N VAL A 427 20.23 5.18 -24.10
CA VAL A 427 20.77 5.80 -25.32
C VAL A 427 22.29 5.90 -25.25
N ASP A 428 22.85 6.12 -24.06
CA ASP A 428 24.28 6.39 -23.84
C ASP A 428 25.15 5.13 -23.96
N THR A 429 24.55 3.95 -23.77
CA THR A 429 25.28 2.67 -23.83
C THR A 429 25.53 2.18 -25.26
N GLY A 430 24.75 2.67 -26.24
CA GLY A 430 24.75 2.15 -27.61
C GLY A 430 24.24 0.71 -27.75
N LEU A 431 23.69 0.12 -26.67
CA LEU A 431 23.13 -1.23 -26.68
C LEU A 431 21.72 -1.25 -27.28
N THR A 432 21.30 -2.43 -27.75
CA THR A 432 19.98 -2.66 -28.37
C THR A 432 19.20 -3.71 -27.58
N CYS A 433 17.91 -3.89 -27.86
CA CYS A 433 17.11 -4.90 -27.19
C CYS A 433 17.64 -6.33 -27.43
N GLY A 434 18.46 -6.54 -28.47
CA GLY A 434 19.19 -7.80 -28.68
C GLY A 434 20.26 -8.11 -27.62
N SER A 435 20.69 -7.11 -26.83
CA SER A 435 21.60 -7.29 -25.69
C SER A 435 20.88 -7.76 -24.42
N LEU A 436 19.55 -7.70 -24.38
CA LEU A 436 18.77 -8.19 -23.24
C LEU A 436 18.72 -9.71 -23.26
N THR A 437 19.03 -10.30 -22.11
CA THR A 437 18.84 -11.72 -21.82
C THR A 437 17.72 -11.89 -20.81
N HIS A 438 17.04 -13.04 -20.83
CA HIS A 438 15.92 -13.34 -19.92
C HIS A 438 14.72 -12.37 -20.00
N ALA A 439 14.66 -11.50 -21.02
CA ALA A 439 13.58 -10.54 -21.24
C ALA A 439 12.20 -11.23 -21.20
N THR A 440 11.43 -10.93 -20.17
CA THR A 440 10.11 -11.50 -19.92
C THR A 440 9.21 -10.42 -19.33
N LEU A 441 8.03 -10.23 -19.90
CA LEU A 441 6.98 -9.39 -19.33
C LEU A 441 5.91 -10.27 -18.69
N ASP A 442 5.70 -10.08 -17.39
CA ASP A 442 4.64 -10.73 -16.63
C ASP A 442 3.55 -9.71 -16.26
N LEU A 443 2.31 -10.08 -16.52
CA LEU A 443 1.10 -9.33 -16.18
C LEU A 443 0.30 -10.16 -15.17
N ASN A 444 0.21 -9.68 -13.94
CA ASN A 444 -0.42 -10.41 -12.85
C ASN A 444 -1.64 -9.64 -12.34
N CYS A 445 -2.81 -10.29 -12.31
CA CYS A 445 -3.96 -9.78 -11.57
C CYS A 445 -3.71 -9.91 -10.07
N VAL A 446 -4.39 -9.07 -9.28
CA VAL A 446 -4.47 -9.24 -7.82
C VAL A 446 -5.06 -10.61 -7.44
N ILE A 447 -5.90 -11.19 -8.32
CA ILE A 447 -6.59 -12.46 -8.12
C ILE A 447 -6.37 -13.39 -9.33
N GLY A 448 -5.58 -14.45 -9.12
CA GLY A 448 -5.65 -15.72 -9.86
C GLY A 448 -5.15 -15.79 -11.31
N SER A 449 -5.29 -14.73 -12.11
CA SER A 449 -4.91 -14.72 -13.53
C SER A 449 -3.53 -14.08 -13.73
N SER A 450 -2.69 -14.72 -14.53
CA SER A 450 -1.39 -14.19 -14.94
C SER A 450 -1.09 -14.53 -16.39
N TRP A 451 -0.40 -13.62 -17.07
CA TRP A 451 0.09 -13.78 -18.43
C TRP A 451 1.57 -13.49 -18.48
N THR A 452 2.29 -14.25 -19.29
CA THR A 452 3.72 -14.05 -19.50
C THR A 452 4.00 -13.95 -20.98
N PHE A 453 4.84 -13.00 -21.38
CA PHE A 453 5.24 -12.83 -22.76
C PHE A 453 6.74 -12.63 -22.85
N ARG A 454 7.39 -13.41 -23.71
CA ARG A 454 8.79 -13.22 -24.06
C ARG A 454 8.85 -12.49 -25.40
N PRO A 455 9.17 -11.19 -25.41
CA PRO A 455 9.27 -10.45 -26.65
C PRO A 455 10.38 -11.05 -27.54
N PRO A 456 10.22 -10.99 -28.88
CA PRO A 456 11.27 -11.39 -29.80
C PRO A 456 12.52 -10.53 -29.62
N THR A 457 13.69 -11.13 -29.74
CA THR A 457 14.97 -10.42 -29.72
C THR A 457 15.28 -9.91 -31.12
N ASP A 458 15.51 -8.60 -31.25
CA ASP A 458 15.98 -7.98 -32.48
C ASP A 458 17.19 -7.09 -32.16
N PRO A 459 18.37 -7.37 -32.75
CA PRO A 459 19.58 -6.60 -32.49
C PRO A 459 19.55 -5.19 -33.08
N SER A 460 18.55 -4.84 -33.89
CA SER A 460 18.43 -3.54 -34.55
C SER A 460 17.48 -2.55 -33.85
N ILE A 461 16.74 -2.99 -32.82
CA ILE A 461 15.73 -2.16 -32.15
C ILE A 461 16.25 -1.62 -30.82
N ARG A 462 15.93 -0.36 -30.52
CA ARG A 462 16.34 0.32 -29.28
C ARG A 462 15.17 0.65 -28.36
N ALA A 463 13.94 0.54 -28.85
CA ALA A 463 12.72 0.55 -28.05
C ALA A 463 11.75 -0.50 -28.58
N MET A 464 10.83 -0.97 -27.75
CA MET A 464 9.87 -2.00 -28.11
C MET A 464 8.56 -1.87 -27.33
N VAL A 465 7.44 -1.88 -28.04
CA VAL A 465 6.12 -2.08 -27.43
C VAL A 465 5.90 -3.58 -27.25
N ILE A 466 5.85 -4.01 -25.99
CA ILE A 466 5.77 -5.43 -25.62
C ILE A 466 4.31 -5.90 -25.69
N THR A 467 3.40 -5.17 -25.04
CA THR A 467 1.97 -5.47 -25.00
C THR A 467 1.12 -4.20 -25.07
N GLU A 468 -0.14 -4.36 -25.46
CA GLU A 468 -1.15 -3.32 -25.41
C GLU A 468 -2.41 -3.81 -24.66
N LEU A 469 -2.95 -2.96 -23.81
CA LEU A 469 -4.26 -3.11 -23.19
C LEU A 469 -5.21 -2.16 -23.91
N TYR A 470 -6.38 -2.59 -24.38
CA TYR A 470 -7.29 -1.68 -25.09
C TYR A 470 -8.77 -1.98 -24.87
N ARG A 471 -9.58 -0.93 -24.87
CA ARG A 471 -11.05 -1.01 -24.78
C ARG A 471 -11.63 -1.58 -26.07
N HIS A 472 -12.63 -2.43 -25.94
CA HIS A 472 -13.40 -3.00 -27.03
C HIS A 472 -14.85 -3.20 -26.58
N SER A 473 -15.77 -3.43 -27.53
CA SER A 473 -17.14 -3.87 -27.21
C SER A 473 -17.33 -5.33 -27.62
N ALA A 474 -17.76 -6.19 -26.71
CA ALA A 474 -18.11 -7.58 -27.01
C ALA A 474 -19.58 -7.81 -26.60
N ASN A 475 -20.41 -8.19 -27.57
CA ASN A 475 -21.86 -8.41 -27.36
C ASN A 475 -22.59 -7.21 -26.73
N GLY A 476 -22.14 -5.99 -27.04
CA GLY A 476 -22.72 -4.74 -26.50
C GLY A 476 -22.17 -4.31 -25.14
N ASN A 477 -21.34 -5.13 -24.48
CA ASN A 477 -20.71 -4.79 -23.21
C ASN A 477 -19.27 -4.28 -23.42
N PRO A 478 -18.82 -3.25 -22.68
CA PRO A 478 -17.42 -2.83 -22.70
C PRO A 478 -16.55 -3.94 -22.14
N VAL A 479 -15.43 -4.22 -22.80
CA VAL A 479 -14.42 -5.19 -22.36
C VAL A 479 -13.03 -4.65 -22.61
N TRP A 480 -12.06 -5.04 -21.78
CA TRP A 480 -10.65 -4.81 -22.05
C TRP A 480 -10.03 -6.03 -22.72
N LYS A 481 -9.13 -5.78 -23.68
CA LYS A 481 -8.34 -6.80 -24.36
C LYS A 481 -6.86 -6.58 -24.14
N LEU A 482 -6.12 -7.67 -23.97
CA LEU A 482 -4.66 -7.69 -23.94
C LEU A 482 -4.16 -8.23 -25.28
N ARG A 483 -3.20 -7.54 -25.90
CA ARG A 483 -2.52 -7.96 -27.12
C ARG A 483 -1.01 -8.01 -26.90
N ALA A 484 -0.40 -9.15 -27.18
CA ALA A 484 1.06 -9.29 -27.24
C ALA A 484 1.56 -8.84 -28.62
N LEU A 485 2.58 -7.99 -28.66
CA LEU A 485 3.13 -7.44 -29.88
C LEU A 485 4.60 -7.82 -30.06
N GLY A 486 5.50 -7.19 -29.27
CA GLY A 486 6.94 -7.25 -29.52
C GLY A 486 7.35 -6.42 -30.75
N GLN A 487 6.72 -5.27 -30.96
CA GLN A 487 7.02 -4.38 -32.07
C GLN A 487 8.18 -3.46 -31.70
N GLY A 488 9.23 -3.40 -32.50
CA GLY A 488 10.43 -2.62 -32.22
C GLY A 488 10.55 -1.33 -33.03
N TRP A 489 11.30 -0.39 -32.46
CA TRP A 489 11.69 0.90 -33.07
C TRP A 489 13.21 1.02 -33.06
N ALA A 490 13.81 1.18 -34.24
CA ALA A 490 15.25 1.38 -34.40
C ALA A 490 15.70 2.75 -33.85
N ASP A 491 14.86 3.77 -34.02
CA ASP A 491 15.09 5.15 -33.58
C ASP A 491 14.95 5.34 -32.05
N GLY A 492 14.75 4.26 -31.28
CA GLY A 492 14.67 4.30 -29.83
C GLY A 492 13.41 4.95 -29.29
N LEU A 493 13.50 5.44 -28.05
CA LEU A 493 12.37 6.05 -27.34
C LEU A 493 11.83 7.27 -28.09
N ASP A 494 12.70 8.11 -28.67
CA ASP A 494 12.28 9.31 -29.41
C ASP A 494 11.38 8.97 -30.59
N GLY A 495 11.71 7.92 -31.34
CA GLY A 495 10.90 7.46 -32.46
C GLY A 495 9.55 6.90 -32.02
N LEU A 496 9.54 6.17 -30.89
CA LEU A 496 8.32 5.62 -30.30
C LEU A 496 7.42 6.73 -29.73
N ALA A 497 7.99 7.66 -28.99
CA ALA A 497 7.30 8.79 -28.38
C ALA A 497 6.66 9.69 -29.46
N ARG A 498 7.41 10.02 -30.54
CA ARG A 498 6.87 10.73 -31.71
C ARG A 498 5.73 9.96 -32.39
N ALA A 499 5.82 8.63 -32.47
CA ALA A 499 4.75 7.81 -33.05
C ALA A 499 3.45 7.84 -32.22
N TYR A 500 3.56 8.03 -30.91
CA TYR A 500 2.43 8.24 -30.00
C TYR A 500 2.12 9.72 -29.72
N GLY A 501 2.72 10.61 -30.48
CA GLY A 501 2.37 12.03 -30.49
C GLY A 501 2.93 12.87 -29.34
N VAL A 502 3.96 12.37 -28.65
CA VAL A 502 4.76 13.14 -27.69
C VAL A 502 5.75 14.01 -28.46
N ASP A 503 5.82 15.30 -28.14
CA ASP A 503 6.87 16.18 -28.64
C ASP A 503 8.15 15.96 -27.82
N VAL A 504 9.21 15.50 -28.48
CA VAL A 504 10.52 15.23 -27.89
C VAL A 504 11.48 16.26 -28.49
N GLU A 505 11.85 17.29 -27.72
CA GLU A 505 12.85 18.31 -28.12
C GLU A 505 14.28 17.94 -27.73
#